data_AF-A0A6L9IJB2-F1
#
_entry.id   AF-A0A6L9IJB2-F1
#
_cell.length_a   1.000
_cell.length_b   1.000
_cell.length_c   1.000
_cell.angle_alpha   90.00
_cell.angle_beta   90.00
_cell.angle_gamma   90.00
#
_symmetry.space_group_name_H-M   'P 1'
#
loop_
_entity.id
_entity.type
_entity.pdbx_description
1 polymer ?
#
loop_
_entity_poly.entity_id
_entity_poly.type
_entity_poly.pdbx_seq_one_letter_code
_entity_poly.pdbx_strand_id
1 'polypeptide(L)'
;IQEAEIKRQIINAADSKIALIDSSKVGKGGLTPFARLNEIDHVVTDTEMQPDTVEAIRKTGTQVTICGEETVATYPSYDTNEVYRIGFANMSEEMPFGRDVRRGLEAAVQGTSNIELIVADNQLDPDTALRVADQLIEQQVDLVIEYQIDEQVGNLIASKFYAAGIPVISVDIPMVGATFFGVDNYTAGMMAGTVLGERVRDEWGGDFDFLTILEHPRAGNLPAMRIQGQLEGFQRIIGALPTERVIRLDCGNTTHVSTREMHTLIERFGTDKRFAVISFNDDAAIGALQAAQQLACDDHVLIVGQGGDRRLRIELRNPNTRIVGSTAFHPESYGGKLLELAQKILAGDSVPPAVYIEHVFIDRQNVEQYHAVPPPL
;
A
#
# COMPACT_ATOMS: atom_id res chain seq x y z
N ILE A 1 15.60 42.55 25.95
CA ILE A 1 16.90 41.81 25.93
C ILE A 1 17.18 41.21 27.30
N GLN A 2 17.29 42.02 28.36
CA GLN A 2 17.57 41.56 29.73
C GLN A 2 16.57 40.51 30.26
N GLU A 3 15.28 40.67 29.98
CA GLU A 3 14.25 39.69 30.37
C GLU A 3 14.37 38.33 29.65
N ALA A 4 14.75 38.34 28.37
CA ALA A 4 14.93 37.10 27.59
C ALA A 4 16.17 36.32 28.03
N GLU A 5 17.21 37.03 28.48
CA GLU A 5 18.44 36.47 29.01
C GLU A 5 18.21 35.76 30.36
N ILE A 6 17.43 36.39 31.25
CA ILE A 6 16.99 35.77 32.51
C ILE A 6 16.14 34.53 32.24
N LYS A 7 15.19 34.59 31.29
CA LYS A 7 14.36 33.43 30.93
C LYS A 7 15.20 32.27 30.39
N ARG A 8 16.22 32.53 29.57
CA ARG A 8 17.15 31.47 29.12
C ARG A 8 17.90 30.82 30.28
N GLN A 9 18.38 31.60 31.24
CA GLN A 9 19.06 31.04 32.41
C GLN A 9 18.14 30.17 33.27
N ILE A 10 16.88 30.61 33.45
CA ILE A 10 15.86 29.82 34.16
C ILE A 10 15.60 28.50 33.43
N ILE A 11 15.42 28.54 32.10
CA ILE A 11 15.18 27.35 31.28
C ILE A 11 16.37 26.39 31.34
N ASN A 12 17.60 26.90 31.28
CA ASN A 12 18.80 26.06 31.34
C ASN A 12 19.03 25.41 32.70
N ALA A 13 18.46 25.96 33.78
CA ALA A 13 18.60 25.45 35.13
C ALA A 13 17.44 24.53 35.59
N ALA A 14 16.38 24.42 34.78
CA ALA A 14 15.18 23.67 35.14
C ALA A 14 15.32 22.17 34.83
N ASP A 15 14.94 21.32 35.79
CA ASP A 15 14.88 19.86 35.63
C ASP A 15 13.71 19.40 34.73
N SER A 16 12.67 20.22 34.63
CA SER A 16 11.52 20.00 33.74
C SER A 16 10.95 21.33 33.27
N LYS A 17 10.57 21.39 31.99
CA LYS A 17 10.20 22.60 31.27
C LYS A 17 8.83 22.39 30.63
N ILE A 18 7.82 23.02 31.21
CA ILE A 18 6.45 22.95 30.74
C ILE A 18 6.08 24.33 30.18
N ALA A 19 5.66 24.38 28.91
CA ALA A 19 5.19 25.58 28.27
C ALA A 19 3.65 25.59 28.19
N LEU A 20 3.02 26.55 28.84
CA LEU A 20 1.59 26.83 28.66
C LEU A 20 1.45 27.80 27.48
N ILE A 21 0.85 27.35 26.38
CA ILE A 21 0.80 28.11 25.14
C ILE A 21 -0.65 28.17 24.65
N ASP A 22 -1.15 29.38 24.41
CA ASP A 22 -2.42 29.59 23.70
C ASP A 22 -2.21 29.30 22.21
N SER A 23 -3.08 28.49 21.61
CA SER A 23 -2.91 28.00 20.24
C SER A 23 -2.82 29.13 19.21
N SER A 24 -3.47 30.28 19.47
CA SER A 24 -3.40 31.48 18.62
C SER A 24 -2.01 32.10 18.54
N LYS A 25 -1.07 31.69 19.40
CA LYS A 25 0.32 32.17 19.45
C LYS A 25 1.31 31.26 18.72
N VAL A 26 0.91 30.04 18.36
CA VAL A 26 1.81 29.11 17.67
C VAL A 26 2.03 29.55 16.21
N GLY A 27 3.27 29.38 15.73
CA GLY A 27 3.69 29.84 14.40
C GLY A 27 3.95 31.36 14.28
N LYS A 28 3.76 32.13 15.37
CA LYS A 28 4.01 33.58 15.38
C LYS A 28 5.40 33.89 15.97
N GLY A 29 6.21 34.65 15.23
CA GLY A 29 7.54 35.07 15.66
C GLY A 29 7.48 36.24 16.66
N GLY A 30 8.25 36.13 17.75
CA GLY A 30 8.50 37.23 18.68
C GLY A 30 9.86 37.89 18.42
N LEU A 31 10.00 39.17 18.78
CA LEU A 31 11.26 39.93 18.60
C LEU A 31 12.43 39.42 19.47
N THR A 32 12.15 38.62 20.51
CA THR A 32 13.15 38.06 21.42
C THR A 32 12.82 36.61 21.79
N PRO A 33 13.26 35.61 21.00
CA PRO A 33 13.10 34.20 21.34
C PRO A 33 14.00 33.82 22.52
N PHE A 34 13.45 33.09 23.49
CA PHE A 34 14.17 32.68 24.71
C PHE A 34 14.26 31.16 24.90
N ALA A 35 13.56 30.37 24.08
CA ALA A 35 13.72 28.91 23.99
C ALA A 35 13.25 28.41 22.62
N ARG A 36 13.72 27.22 22.25
CA ARG A 36 13.27 26.41 21.13
C ARG A 36 12.30 25.32 21.64
N LEU A 37 11.45 24.81 20.75
CA LEU A 37 10.49 23.76 21.10
C LEU A 37 11.17 22.48 21.58
N ASN A 38 12.29 22.08 20.97
CA ASN A 38 13.09 20.93 21.41
C ASN A 38 13.82 21.13 22.76
N GLU A 39 13.73 22.32 23.35
CA GLU A 39 14.20 22.60 24.71
C GLU A 39 13.05 22.53 25.72
N ILE A 40 11.81 22.25 25.29
CA ILE A 40 10.60 22.13 26.13
C ILE A 40 10.20 20.66 26.18
N ASP A 41 9.96 20.15 27.40
CA ASP A 41 9.60 18.75 27.61
C ASP A 41 8.11 18.52 27.35
N HIS A 42 7.27 19.51 27.72
CA HIS A 42 5.81 19.41 27.60
C HIS A 42 5.17 20.74 27.22
N VAL A 43 4.35 20.76 26.18
CA VAL A 43 3.46 21.86 25.82
C VAL A 43 2.04 21.55 26.26
N VAL A 44 1.39 22.51 26.93
CA VAL A 44 -0.04 22.46 27.26
C VAL A 44 -0.75 23.59 26.53
N THR A 45 -1.83 23.27 25.82
CA THR A 45 -2.56 24.21 24.94
C THR A 45 -4.07 23.97 24.95
N ASP A 46 -4.83 24.92 24.41
CA ASP A 46 -6.27 24.79 24.16
C ASP A 46 -6.61 23.94 22.92
N THR A 47 -7.91 23.67 22.74
CA THR A 47 -8.48 22.82 21.68
C THR A 47 -8.43 23.37 20.27
N GLU A 48 -8.05 24.65 20.07
CA GLU A 48 -7.98 25.24 18.72
C GLU A 48 -6.65 24.93 18.00
N MET A 49 -5.73 24.21 18.66
CA MET A 49 -4.48 23.77 18.05
C MET A 49 -4.73 22.83 16.87
N GLN A 50 -4.14 23.15 15.71
CA GLN A 50 -4.27 22.31 14.52
C GLN A 50 -3.53 20.98 14.70
N PRO A 51 -4.10 19.83 14.27
CA PRO A 51 -3.48 18.51 14.40
C PRO A 51 -2.05 18.44 13.83
N ASP A 52 -1.82 19.03 12.65
CA ASP A 52 -0.48 19.05 12.02
C ASP A 52 0.56 19.79 12.88
N THR A 53 0.11 20.79 13.64
CA THR A 53 0.98 21.56 14.54
C THR A 53 1.32 20.76 15.79
N VAL A 54 0.34 20.02 16.35
CA VAL A 54 0.57 19.07 17.45
C VAL A 54 1.62 18.06 17.01
N GLU A 55 1.46 17.48 15.82
CA GLU A 55 2.36 16.49 15.26
C GLU A 55 3.78 17.04 15.02
N ALA A 56 3.88 18.28 14.52
CA ALA A 56 5.17 18.95 14.36
C ALA A 56 5.90 19.18 15.71
N ILE A 57 5.16 19.50 16.78
CA ILE A 57 5.72 19.66 18.13
C ILE A 57 6.16 18.30 18.71
N ARG A 58 5.34 17.25 18.54
CA ARG A 58 5.69 15.91 19.02
C ARG A 58 6.98 15.39 18.40
N LYS A 59 7.22 15.68 17.12
CA LYS A 59 8.44 15.35 16.39
C LYS A 59 9.70 16.06 16.90
N THR A 60 9.56 17.10 17.73
CA THR A 60 10.71 17.73 18.40
C THR A 60 11.09 17.05 19.71
N GLY A 61 10.47 15.92 20.05
CA GLY A 61 10.66 15.26 21.34
C GLY A 61 9.85 15.89 22.48
N THR A 62 8.81 16.67 22.15
CA THR A 62 8.03 17.43 23.13
C THR A 62 6.63 16.82 23.28
N GLN A 63 6.25 16.48 24.51
CA GLN A 63 4.89 16.00 24.81
C GLN A 63 3.89 17.14 24.61
N VAL A 64 2.67 16.84 24.15
CA VAL A 64 1.61 17.85 24.00
C VAL A 64 0.37 17.43 24.77
N THR A 65 -0.20 18.30 25.59
CA THR A 65 -1.53 18.13 26.17
C THR A 65 -2.47 19.21 25.68
N ILE A 66 -3.59 18.79 25.11
CA ILE A 66 -4.69 19.65 24.70
C ILE A 66 -5.75 19.62 25.79
N CYS A 67 -6.08 20.80 26.33
CA CYS A 67 -7.08 21.00 27.37
C CYS A 67 -8.31 21.70 26.77
N GLY A 68 -9.44 21.00 26.72
CA GLY A 68 -10.77 21.56 26.50
C GLY A 68 -11.51 21.79 27.82
N GLU A 69 -12.72 22.35 27.75
CA GLU A 69 -13.56 22.58 28.93
C GLU A 69 -13.94 21.28 29.65
N GLU A 70 -14.14 20.19 28.90
CA GLU A 70 -14.56 18.88 29.43
C GLU A 70 -13.60 17.73 29.10
N THR A 71 -12.58 17.97 28.26
CA THR A 71 -11.69 16.92 27.77
C THR A 71 -10.23 17.30 27.93
N VAL A 72 -9.38 16.33 28.23
CA VAL A 72 -7.93 16.48 28.21
C VAL A 72 -7.37 15.33 27.38
N ALA A 73 -6.64 15.66 26.32
CA ALA A 73 -5.96 14.70 25.47
C ALA A 73 -4.46 14.92 25.57
N THR A 74 -3.71 13.88 25.95
CA THR A 74 -2.26 13.92 26.04
C THR A 74 -1.67 13.08 24.94
N TYR A 75 -0.79 13.70 24.16
CA TYR A 75 -0.05 13.12 23.06
C TYR A 75 1.42 13.00 23.50
N PRO A 76 1.95 11.77 23.64
CA PRO A 76 3.34 11.57 24.01
C PRO A 76 4.26 12.15 22.93
N SER A 77 5.44 12.60 23.34
CA SER A 77 6.53 12.93 22.42
C SER A 77 6.98 11.68 21.65
N TYR A 78 7.49 11.86 20.44
CA TYR A 78 8.33 10.83 19.85
C TYR A 78 9.64 10.77 20.64
N ASP A 79 10.07 9.60 21.09
CA ASP A 79 11.43 9.47 21.63
C ASP A 79 12.41 9.57 20.45
N THR A 80 13.03 10.74 20.29
CA THR A 80 13.97 10.98 19.21
C THR A 80 15.34 10.34 19.47
N ASN A 81 15.58 9.82 20.68
CA ASN A 81 16.81 9.15 21.07
C ASN A 81 16.69 7.61 20.99
N GLU A 82 15.48 7.07 21.06
CA GLU A 82 15.21 5.64 20.88
C GLU A 82 15.23 5.30 19.38
N VAL A 83 16.10 4.35 19.00
CA VAL A 83 16.19 3.86 17.62
C VAL A 83 15.29 2.64 17.50
N TYR A 84 14.19 2.76 16.76
CA TYR A 84 13.27 1.66 16.50
C TYR A 84 13.78 0.78 15.35
N ARG A 85 13.62 -0.53 15.50
CA ARG A 85 13.99 -1.53 14.51
C ARG A 85 12.71 -2.04 13.85
N ILE A 86 12.49 -1.65 12.61
CA ILE A 86 11.34 -2.07 11.83
C ILE A 86 11.77 -3.21 10.90
N GLY A 87 11.15 -4.37 11.05
CA GLY A 87 11.28 -5.47 10.11
C GLY A 87 10.35 -5.27 8.91
N PHE A 88 10.85 -5.38 7.69
CA PHE A 88 10.05 -5.48 6.48
C PHE A 88 10.29 -6.84 5.82
N ALA A 89 9.29 -7.71 5.88
CA ALA A 89 9.29 -8.99 5.20
C ALA A 89 8.52 -8.85 3.89
N ASN A 90 9.27 -8.75 2.79
CA ASN A 90 8.70 -8.58 1.46
C ASN A 90 8.15 -9.90 0.91
N MET A 91 7.12 -9.86 0.07
CA MET A 91 6.59 -11.06 -0.58
C MET A 91 7.62 -11.71 -1.53
N SER A 92 8.37 -10.89 -2.26
CA SER A 92 9.37 -11.31 -3.25
C SER A 92 10.21 -10.14 -3.75
N GLU A 93 11.53 -10.30 -3.83
CA GLU A 93 12.40 -9.37 -4.56
C GLU A 93 12.42 -9.60 -6.09
N GLU A 94 11.76 -10.64 -6.58
CA GLU A 94 11.65 -10.90 -8.02
C GLU A 94 10.48 -10.13 -8.66
N MET A 95 9.47 -9.77 -7.86
CA MET A 95 8.27 -9.09 -8.33
C MET A 95 8.46 -7.56 -8.40
N PRO A 96 8.11 -6.90 -9.52
CA PRO A 96 8.24 -5.44 -9.65
C PRO A 96 7.51 -4.66 -8.56
N PHE A 97 6.28 -5.05 -8.23
CA PHE A 97 5.48 -4.38 -7.19
C PHE A 97 6.15 -4.43 -5.82
N GLY A 98 6.58 -5.63 -5.38
CA GLY A 98 7.27 -5.81 -4.10
C GLY A 98 8.56 -5.01 -4.00
N ARG A 99 9.35 -4.94 -5.09
CA ARG A 99 10.55 -4.10 -5.12
C ARG A 99 10.26 -2.61 -5.02
N ASP A 100 9.21 -2.13 -5.66
CA ASP A 100 8.86 -0.71 -5.62
C ASP A 100 8.34 -0.31 -4.22
N VAL A 101 7.60 -1.21 -3.54
CA VAL A 101 7.25 -1.04 -2.11
C VAL A 101 8.51 -0.97 -1.23
N ARG A 102 9.44 -1.93 -1.37
CA ARG A 102 10.70 -1.91 -0.60
C ARG A 102 11.48 -0.61 -0.81
N ARG A 103 11.66 -0.20 -2.06
CA ARG A 103 12.39 1.04 -2.40
C ARG A 103 11.72 2.26 -1.80
N GLY A 104 10.39 2.29 -1.81
CA GLY A 104 9.62 3.34 -1.14
C GLY A 104 9.90 3.38 0.37
N LEU A 105 9.96 2.21 1.03
CA LEU A 105 10.27 2.12 2.46
C LEU A 105 11.71 2.57 2.75
N GLU A 106 12.68 2.08 1.98
CA GLU A 106 14.09 2.49 2.11
C GLU A 106 14.25 4.01 1.94
N ALA A 107 13.60 4.59 0.92
CA ALA A 107 13.64 6.03 0.69
C ALA A 107 12.96 6.81 1.82
N ALA A 108 11.85 6.31 2.37
CA ALA A 108 11.17 6.95 3.49
C ALA A 108 12.03 6.93 4.77
N VAL A 109 12.69 5.81 5.05
CA VAL A 109 13.55 5.66 6.25
C VAL A 109 14.84 6.48 6.14
N GLN A 110 15.40 6.69 4.94
CA GLN A 110 16.54 7.59 4.74
C GLN A 110 16.28 9.03 5.24
N GLY A 111 15.02 9.46 5.29
CA GLY A 111 14.61 10.75 5.83
C GLY A 111 14.47 10.80 7.35
N THR A 112 14.74 9.68 8.05
CA THR A 112 14.55 9.54 9.50
C THR A 112 15.84 9.14 10.18
N SER A 113 16.10 9.67 11.38
CA SER A 113 17.33 9.40 12.15
C SER A 113 17.16 8.34 13.24
N ASN A 114 15.92 7.92 13.53
CA ASN A 114 15.56 7.07 14.66
C ASN A 114 14.93 5.73 14.24
N ILE A 115 15.13 5.31 12.99
CA ILE A 115 14.59 4.05 12.47
C ILE A 115 15.70 3.26 11.75
N GLU A 116 15.87 2.02 12.16
CA GLU A 116 16.63 0.99 11.46
C GLU A 116 15.64 0.09 10.70
N LEU A 117 15.79 -0.01 9.38
CA LEU A 117 14.98 -0.90 8.55
C LEU A 117 15.72 -2.21 8.29
N ILE A 118 15.13 -3.32 8.71
CA ILE A 118 15.64 -4.67 8.46
C ILE A 118 14.80 -5.29 7.37
N VAL A 119 15.38 -5.47 6.18
CA VAL A 119 14.68 -6.03 5.03
C VAL A 119 14.93 -7.53 4.94
N ALA A 120 13.86 -8.30 4.74
CA ALA A 120 13.88 -9.72 4.45
C ALA A 120 13.00 -10.04 3.24
N ASP A 121 13.27 -11.17 2.59
CA ASP A 121 12.54 -11.64 1.42
C ASP A 121 11.91 -13.01 1.70
N ASN A 122 10.59 -13.09 1.61
CA ASN A 122 9.83 -14.33 1.77
C ASN A 122 9.92 -15.25 0.55
N GLN A 123 10.40 -14.75 -0.60
CA GLN A 123 10.63 -15.53 -1.83
C GLN A 123 9.39 -16.26 -2.37
N LEU A 124 8.19 -15.74 -2.08
CA LEU A 124 6.89 -16.39 -2.35
C LEU A 124 6.77 -17.81 -1.79
N ASP A 125 7.58 -18.14 -0.79
CA ASP A 125 7.65 -19.48 -0.21
C ASP A 125 7.15 -19.47 1.25
N PRO A 126 6.09 -20.24 1.57
CA PRO A 126 5.53 -20.32 2.91
C PRO A 126 6.54 -20.65 4.01
N ASP A 127 7.41 -21.64 3.77
CA ASP A 127 8.37 -22.09 4.78
C ASP A 127 9.45 -21.03 5.01
N THR A 128 9.87 -20.35 3.95
CA THR A 128 10.79 -19.21 4.03
C THR A 128 10.16 -18.05 4.78
N ALA A 129 8.90 -17.71 4.52
CA ALA A 129 8.20 -16.65 5.25
C ALA A 129 8.11 -16.92 6.76
N LEU A 130 7.84 -18.17 7.15
CA LEU A 130 7.85 -18.57 8.56
C LEU A 130 9.23 -18.45 9.21
N ARG A 131 10.30 -18.79 8.48
CA ARG A 131 11.70 -18.60 8.96
C ARG A 131 12.09 -17.13 9.04
N VAL A 132 11.66 -16.31 8.09
CA VAL A 132 11.86 -14.85 8.12
C VAL A 132 11.20 -14.26 9.36
N ALA A 133 9.98 -14.68 9.69
CA ALA A 133 9.31 -14.25 10.90
C ALA A 133 10.13 -14.59 12.17
N ASP A 134 10.66 -15.83 12.26
CA ASP A 134 11.52 -16.24 13.37
C ASP A 134 12.81 -15.40 13.44
N GLN A 135 13.43 -15.11 12.30
CA GLN A 135 14.63 -14.25 12.24
C GLN A 135 14.38 -12.82 12.69
N LEU A 136 13.22 -12.24 12.34
CA LEU A 136 12.85 -10.89 12.76
C LEU A 136 12.58 -10.84 14.27
N ILE A 137 11.95 -11.87 14.83
CA ILE A 137 11.76 -12.02 16.28
C ILE A 137 13.12 -12.15 17.00
N GLU A 138 14.01 -13.00 16.50
CA GLU A 138 15.37 -13.16 17.05
C GLU A 138 16.18 -11.87 17.00
N GLN A 139 15.95 -11.06 15.95
CA GLN A 139 16.53 -9.74 15.81
C GLN A 139 15.86 -8.69 16.70
N GLN A 140 14.84 -9.03 17.49
CA GLN A 140 14.17 -8.11 18.41
C GLN A 140 13.70 -6.82 17.72
N VAL A 141 13.02 -6.97 16.58
CA VAL A 141 12.35 -5.83 15.94
C VAL A 141 11.20 -5.32 16.80
N ASP A 142 10.96 -4.01 16.77
CA ASP A 142 9.90 -3.34 17.54
C ASP A 142 8.56 -3.37 16.82
N LEU A 143 8.58 -3.52 15.50
CA LEU A 143 7.40 -3.64 14.64
C LEU A 143 7.75 -4.40 13.36
N VAL A 144 6.79 -5.14 12.82
CA VAL A 144 6.92 -5.79 11.51
C VAL A 144 5.91 -5.28 10.50
N ILE A 145 6.39 -4.96 9.31
CA ILE A 145 5.61 -4.79 8.10
C ILE A 145 5.71 -6.11 7.33
N GLU A 146 4.64 -6.88 7.29
CA GLU A 146 4.60 -8.22 6.70
C GLU A 146 3.83 -8.19 5.39
N TYR A 147 4.50 -8.52 4.29
CA TYR A 147 3.89 -8.66 2.97
C TYR A 147 3.86 -10.13 2.56
N GLN A 148 2.82 -10.83 3.01
CA GLN A 148 2.55 -12.23 2.68
C GLN A 148 1.38 -12.32 1.69
N ILE A 149 1.43 -13.28 0.76
CA ILE A 149 0.40 -13.49 -0.27
C ILE A 149 -0.59 -14.61 0.06
N ASP A 150 -0.29 -15.47 1.04
CA ASP A 150 -1.12 -16.58 1.47
C ASP A 150 -1.77 -16.31 2.83
N GLU A 151 -3.12 -16.34 2.88
CA GLU A 151 -3.90 -16.02 4.08
C GLU A 151 -3.61 -17.00 5.25
N GLN A 152 -3.41 -18.29 4.96
CA GLN A 152 -3.18 -19.28 6.00
C GLN A 152 -1.80 -19.12 6.61
N VAL A 153 -0.79 -18.89 5.77
CA VAL A 153 0.58 -18.62 6.22
C VAL A 153 0.64 -17.31 7.00
N GLY A 154 -0.06 -16.27 6.53
CA GLY A 154 -0.16 -15.00 7.22
C GLY A 154 -0.68 -15.13 8.65
N ASN A 155 -1.68 -15.98 8.88
CA ASN A 155 -2.19 -16.24 10.23
C ASN A 155 -1.17 -16.95 11.14
N LEU A 156 -0.34 -17.84 10.60
CA LEU A 156 0.75 -18.47 11.35
C LEU A 156 1.84 -17.46 11.72
N ILE A 157 2.21 -16.58 10.78
CA ILE A 157 3.17 -15.50 10.99
C ILE A 157 2.66 -14.54 12.08
N ALA A 158 1.41 -14.09 11.98
CA ALA A 158 0.80 -13.21 12.98
C ALA A 158 0.75 -13.84 14.37
N SER A 159 0.50 -15.15 14.47
CA SER A 159 0.55 -15.85 15.74
C SER A 159 1.94 -15.84 16.38
N LYS A 160 3.03 -15.91 15.58
CA LYS A 160 4.41 -15.83 16.09
C LYS A 160 4.70 -14.43 16.66
N PHE A 161 4.39 -13.38 15.91
CA PHE A 161 4.62 -12.01 16.36
C PHE A 161 3.75 -11.63 17.56
N TYR A 162 2.49 -12.07 17.58
CA TYR A 162 1.61 -11.89 18.74
C TYR A 162 2.20 -12.53 20.01
N ALA A 163 2.73 -13.76 19.91
CA ALA A 163 3.37 -14.44 21.04
C ALA A 163 4.66 -13.73 21.51
N ALA A 164 5.36 -13.04 20.60
CA ALA A 164 6.54 -12.23 20.91
C ALA A 164 6.20 -10.80 21.39
N GLY A 165 4.93 -10.39 21.35
CA GLY A 165 4.51 -9.03 21.72
C GLY A 165 4.89 -7.97 20.69
N ILE A 166 5.13 -8.36 19.43
CA ILE A 166 5.55 -7.46 18.34
C ILE A 166 4.32 -7.07 17.51
N PRO A 167 3.99 -5.77 17.36
CA PRO A 167 2.91 -5.33 16.50
C PRO A 167 3.21 -5.58 15.02
N VAL A 168 2.15 -5.86 14.25
CA VAL A 168 2.25 -6.19 12.82
C VAL A 168 1.39 -5.23 11.99
N ILE A 169 1.96 -4.71 10.91
CA ILE A 169 1.24 -4.13 9.78
C ILE A 169 1.23 -5.18 8.66
N SER A 170 0.06 -5.68 8.28
CA SER A 170 -0.08 -6.63 7.17
C SER A 170 -0.36 -5.89 5.87
N VAL A 171 0.41 -6.18 4.81
CA VAL A 171 0.27 -5.54 3.50
C VAL A 171 -0.58 -6.38 2.55
N ASP A 172 -1.65 -5.79 2.03
CA ASP A 172 -2.63 -6.31 1.04
C ASP A 172 -3.41 -7.59 1.40
N ILE A 173 -2.83 -8.52 2.19
CA ILE A 173 -3.50 -9.70 2.74
C ILE A 173 -3.68 -9.50 4.25
N PRO A 174 -4.92 -9.55 4.77
CA PRO A 174 -5.16 -9.31 6.18
C PRO A 174 -4.62 -10.45 7.04
N MET A 175 -4.11 -10.09 8.22
CA MET A 175 -3.71 -11.05 9.24
C MET A 175 -4.45 -10.77 10.55
N VAL A 176 -4.83 -11.83 11.26
CA VAL A 176 -5.53 -11.70 12.54
C VAL A 176 -4.64 -10.94 13.54
N GLY A 177 -5.17 -9.83 14.08
CA GLY A 177 -4.48 -8.99 15.07
C GLY A 177 -3.50 -7.96 14.49
N ALA A 178 -3.29 -7.95 13.18
CA ALA A 178 -2.48 -6.93 12.51
C ALA A 178 -3.29 -5.70 12.13
N THR A 179 -2.62 -4.56 11.97
CA THR A 179 -3.18 -3.39 11.30
C THR A 179 -3.07 -3.61 9.80
N PHE A 180 -4.18 -3.56 9.07
CA PHE A 180 -4.18 -3.75 7.63
C PHE A 180 -3.75 -2.49 6.89
N PHE A 181 -2.83 -2.61 5.94
CA PHE A 181 -2.52 -1.59 4.95
C PHE A 181 -2.65 -2.17 3.55
N GLY A 182 -3.37 -1.52 2.65
CA GLY A 182 -3.38 -1.97 1.26
C GLY A 182 -4.55 -1.47 0.44
N VAL A 183 -5.10 -2.35 -0.38
CA VAL A 183 -6.07 -2.00 -1.43
C VAL A 183 -7.51 -2.03 -0.92
N ASP A 184 -8.28 -0.98 -1.18
CA ASP A 184 -9.75 -1.08 -1.26
C ASP A 184 -10.15 -1.96 -2.46
N ASN A 185 -10.21 -3.27 -2.21
CA ASN A 185 -10.27 -4.30 -3.24
C ASN A 185 -11.51 -4.21 -4.12
N TYR A 186 -12.69 -4.04 -3.53
CA TYR A 186 -13.94 -4.00 -4.31
C TYR A 186 -13.99 -2.77 -5.22
N THR A 187 -13.64 -1.59 -4.68
CA THR A 187 -13.58 -0.34 -5.44
C THR A 187 -12.57 -0.44 -6.59
N ALA A 188 -11.36 -0.94 -6.30
CA ALA A 188 -10.33 -1.12 -7.31
C ALA A 188 -10.78 -2.09 -8.42
N GLY A 189 -11.49 -3.15 -8.03
CA GLY A 189 -12.08 -4.09 -8.97
C GLY A 189 -13.14 -3.45 -9.86
N MET A 190 -14.10 -2.75 -9.24
CA MET A 190 -15.19 -2.07 -9.94
C MET A 190 -14.68 -1.10 -11.02
N MET A 191 -13.61 -0.37 -10.75
CA MET A 191 -12.98 0.53 -11.72
C MET A 191 -12.52 -0.21 -12.98
N ALA A 192 -11.71 -1.27 -12.82
CA ALA A 192 -11.18 -2.03 -13.95
C ALA A 192 -12.27 -2.78 -14.71
N GLY A 193 -13.20 -3.42 -14.00
CA GLY A 193 -14.32 -4.14 -14.61
C GLY A 193 -15.20 -3.26 -15.48
N THR A 194 -15.53 -2.06 -14.98
CA THR A 194 -16.34 -1.08 -15.72
C THR A 194 -15.65 -0.69 -17.03
N VAL A 195 -14.36 -0.35 -16.98
CA VAL A 195 -13.61 0.05 -18.18
C VAL A 195 -13.45 -1.12 -19.17
N LEU A 196 -13.26 -2.35 -18.69
CA LEU A 196 -13.25 -3.53 -19.57
C LEU A 196 -14.60 -3.67 -20.30
N GLY A 197 -15.72 -3.51 -19.59
CA GLY A 197 -17.06 -3.59 -20.16
C GLY A 197 -17.30 -2.49 -21.21
N GLU A 198 -16.87 -1.26 -20.92
CA GLU A 198 -16.94 -0.15 -21.87
C GLU A 198 -16.12 -0.44 -23.12
N ARG A 199 -14.90 -0.96 -22.95
CA ARG A 199 -14.03 -1.32 -24.07
C ARG A 199 -14.62 -2.45 -24.93
N VAL A 200 -15.21 -3.48 -24.32
CA VAL A 200 -15.90 -4.56 -25.06
C VAL A 200 -17.11 -4.03 -25.81
N ARG A 201 -17.89 -3.12 -25.19
CA ARG A 201 -19.01 -2.46 -25.87
C ARG A 201 -18.54 -1.64 -27.07
N ASP A 202 -17.48 -0.86 -26.90
CA ASP A 202 -17.05 0.11 -27.89
C ASP A 202 -16.26 -0.53 -29.06
N GLU A 203 -15.40 -1.53 -28.79
CA GLU A 203 -14.61 -2.23 -29.83
C GLU A 203 -15.34 -3.43 -30.45
N TRP A 204 -16.06 -4.20 -29.64
CA TRP A 204 -16.70 -5.43 -30.09
C TRP A 204 -18.22 -5.32 -30.19
N GLY A 205 -18.80 -4.12 -30.00
CA GLY A 205 -20.25 -3.93 -30.02
C GLY A 205 -20.98 -4.67 -28.88
N GLY A 206 -20.25 -5.04 -27.83
CA GLY A 206 -20.75 -5.87 -26.72
C GLY A 206 -20.65 -7.37 -26.97
N ASP A 207 -20.10 -7.81 -28.11
CA ASP A 207 -20.04 -9.21 -28.51
C ASP A 207 -18.69 -9.87 -28.16
N PHE A 208 -18.72 -10.85 -27.28
CA PHE A 208 -17.57 -11.65 -26.84
C PHE A 208 -18.00 -13.09 -26.56
N ASP A 209 -17.07 -14.04 -26.71
CA ASP A 209 -17.33 -15.46 -26.49
C ASP A 209 -17.19 -15.83 -25.01
N PHE A 210 -16.10 -15.38 -24.38
CA PHE A 210 -15.75 -15.74 -23.01
C PHE A 210 -15.32 -14.54 -22.17
N LEU A 211 -15.80 -14.51 -20.91
CA LEU A 211 -15.18 -13.74 -19.85
C LEU A 211 -14.26 -14.67 -19.07
N THR A 212 -12.95 -14.48 -19.22
CA THR A 212 -11.93 -15.22 -18.48
C THR A 212 -11.54 -14.44 -17.22
N ILE A 213 -11.56 -15.12 -16.08
CA ILE A 213 -11.18 -14.60 -14.78
C ILE A 213 -9.89 -15.32 -14.36
N LEU A 214 -8.78 -14.59 -14.35
CA LEU A 214 -7.51 -15.05 -13.81
C LEU A 214 -7.45 -14.66 -12.33
N GLU A 215 -7.74 -15.60 -11.43
CA GLU A 215 -7.87 -15.36 -9.99
C GLU A 215 -6.76 -16.04 -9.17
N HIS A 216 -6.68 -15.72 -7.88
CA HIS A 216 -5.77 -16.39 -6.95
C HIS A 216 -6.48 -16.77 -5.65
N PRO A 217 -7.08 -17.97 -5.57
CA PRO A 217 -7.94 -18.36 -4.44
C PRO A 217 -7.23 -18.39 -3.08
N ARG A 218 -5.90 -18.64 -3.06
CA ARG A 218 -5.10 -18.72 -1.83
C ARG A 218 -4.91 -17.38 -1.11
N ALA A 219 -5.17 -16.27 -1.79
CA ALA A 219 -5.09 -14.93 -1.22
C ALA A 219 -6.23 -14.62 -0.22
N GLY A 220 -7.24 -15.48 -0.13
CA GLY A 220 -8.36 -15.33 0.80
C GLY A 220 -9.47 -14.40 0.29
N ASN A 221 -10.42 -14.13 1.18
CA ASN A 221 -11.69 -13.49 0.80
C ASN A 221 -11.56 -12.00 0.47
N LEU A 222 -10.65 -11.28 1.14
CA LEU A 222 -10.52 -9.84 0.94
C LEU A 222 -10.02 -9.50 -0.48
N PRO A 223 -8.96 -10.13 -1.01
CA PRO A 223 -8.58 -9.98 -2.42
C PRO A 223 -9.61 -10.57 -3.39
N ALA A 224 -10.36 -11.60 -3.01
CA ALA A 224 -11.44 -12.13 -3.86
C ALA A 224 -12.54 -11.09 -4.15
N MET A 225 -12.76 -10.12 -3.24
CA MET A 225 -13.66 -8.98 -3.51
C MET A 225 -13.20 -8.12 -4.69
N ARG A 226 -11.90 -8.11 -5.02
CA ARG A 226 -11.37 -7.41 -6.19
C ARG A 226 -11.85 -8.04 -7.49
N ILE A 227 -11.80 -9.36 -7.57
CA ILE A 227 -12.36 -10.11 -8.70
C ILE A 227 -13.88 -9.89 -8.78
N GLN A 228 -14.56 -9.91 -7.63
CA GLN A 228 -16.01 -9.64 -7.58
C GLN A 228 -16.35 -8.24 -8.10
N GLY A 229 -15.61 -7.20 -7.67
CA GLY A 229 -15.78 -5.85 -8.17
C GLY A 229 -15.56 -5.75 -9.67
N GLN A 230 -14.55 -6.43 -10.21
CA GLN A 230 -14.31 -6.47 -11.67
C GLN A 230 -15.47 -7.12 -12.42
N LEU A 231 -15.98 -8.24 -11.92
CA LEU A 231 -17.12 -8.94 -12.51
C LEU A 231 -18.38 -8.06 -12.52
N GLU A 232 -18.69 -7.43 -11.39
CA GLU A 232 -19.86 -6.55 -11.27
C GLU A 232 -19.73 -5.28 -12.11
N GLY A 233 -18.54 -4.67 -12.16
CA GLY A 233 -18.27 -3.52 -13.03
C GLY A 233 -18.44 -3.86 -14.50
N PHE A 234 -17.96 -5.03 -14.92
CA PHE A 234 -18.16 -5.51 -16.29
C PHE A 234 -19.64 -5.76 -16.60
N GLN A 235 -20.34 -6.46 -15.69
CA GLN A 235 -21.77 -6.74 -15.79
C GLN A 235 -22.63 -5.47 -15.81
N ARG A 236 -22.22 -4.40 -15.14
CA ARG A 236 -22.92 -3.11 -15.16
C ARG A 236 -23.00 -2.52 -16.56
N ILE A 237 -22.01 -2.78 -17.41
CA ILE A 237 -21.95 -2.25 -18.78
C ILE A 237 -22.53 -3.24 -19.78
N ILE A 238 -22.20 -4.52 -19.65
CA ILE A 238 -22.53 -5.57 -20.62
C ILE A 238 -23.88 -6.23 -20.33
N GLY A 239 -24.34 -6.19 -19.07
CA GLY A 239 -25.52 -6.90 -18.61
C GLY A 239 -25.21 -8.26 -17.99
N ALA A 240 -26.27 -9.04 -17.76
CA ALA A 240 -26.16 -10.36 -17.15
C ALA A 240 -25.37 -11.33 -18.03
N LEU A 241 -24.49 -12.11 -17.39
CA LEU A 241 -23.61 -13.06 -18.08
C LEU A 241 -24.14 -14.49 -17.92
N PRO A 242 -24.27 -15.26 -19.00
CA PRO A 242 -24.49 -16.69 -18.92
C PRO A 242 -23.29 -17.38 -18.26
N THR A 243 -23.54 -18.26 -17.30
CA THR A 243 -22.49 -18.96 -16.53
C THR A 243 -21.53 -19.72 -17.44
N GLU A 244 -22.01 -20.27 -18.56
CA GLU A 244 -21.22 -21.00 -19.54
C GLU A 244 -20.18 -20.15 -20.30
N ARG A 245 -20.32 -18.82 -20.29
CA ARG A 245 -19.34 -17.89 -20.87
C ARG A 245 -18.28 -17.44 -19.87
N VAL A 246 -18.44 -17.75 -18.59
CA VAL A 246 -17.51 -17.33 -17.54
C VAL A 246 -16.55 -18.47 -17.22
N ILE A 247 -15.25 -18.23 -17.40
CA ILE A 247 -14.21 -19.23 -17.16
C ILE A 247 -13.27 -18.70 -16.08
N ARG A 248 -13.07 -19.48 -15.01
CA ARG A 248 -12.16 -19.14 -13.91
C ARG A 248 -10.92 -20.01 -13.98
N LEU A 249 -9.74 -19.38 -13.88
CA LEU A 249 -8.43 -20.04 -13.90
C LEU A 249 -7.59 -19.50 -12.74
N ASP A 250 -6.86 -20.38 -12.06
CA ASP A 250 -5.87 -19.95 -11.07
C ASP A 250 -4.62 -19.42 -11.77
N CYS A 251 -4.33 -18.14 -11.56
CA CYS A 251 -3.19 -17.44 -12.14
C CYS A 251 -1.87 -17.74 -11.41
N GLY A 252 -1.93 -18.40 -10.25
CA GLY A 252 -0.77 -18.70 -9.41
C GLY A 252 -0.01 -17.46 -8.92
N ASN A 253 -0.61 -16.27 -9.03
CA ASN A 253 0.01 -14.97 -8.75
C ASN A 253 1.29 -14.69 -9.57
N THR A 254 1.45 -15.31 -10.75
CA THR A 254 2.65 -15.13 -11.59
C THR A 254 2.30 -14.97 -13.06
N THR A 255 3.17 -14.26 -13.79
CA THR A 255 3.09 -14.19 -15.26
C THR A 255 3.13 -15.60 -15.88
N HIS A 256 4.07 -16.44 -15.46
CA HIS A 256 4.31 -17.74 -16.10
C HIS A 256 3.09 -18.67 -16.05
N VAL A 257 2.48 -18.82 -14.86
CA VAL A 257 1.28 -19.65 -14.72
C VAL A 257 0.13 -19.06 -15.52
N SER A 258 -0.07 -17.75 -15.44
CA SER A 258 -1.11 -17.04 -16.21
C SER A 258 -0.98 -17.23 -17.73
N THR A 259 0.26 -17.14 -18.26
CA THR A 259 0.54 -17.41 -19.69
C THR A 259 0.16 -18.84 -20.05
N ARG A 260 0.57 -19.83 -19.25
CA ARG A 260 0.28 -21.25 -19.52
C ARG A 260 -1.23 -21.54 -19.52
N GLU A 261 -1.93 -21.07 -18.50
CA GLU A 261 -3.38 -21.33 -18.37
C GLU A 261 -4.17 -20.63 -19.47
N MET A 262 -3.84 -19.37 -19.80
CA MET A 262 -4.49 -18.64 -20.87
C MET A 262 -4.17 -19.25 -22.25
N HIS A 263 -2.94 -19.69 -22.49
CA HIS A 263 -2.56 -20.36 -23.74
C HIS A 263 -3.37 -21.64 -23.95
N THR A 264 -3.43 -22.48 -22.92
CA THR A 264 -4.21 -23.72 -22.95
C THR A 264 -5.70 -23.45 -23.17
N LEU A 265 -6.22 -22.36 -22.58
CA LEU A 265 -7.60 -21.94 -22.79
C LEU A 265 -7.88 -21.56 -24.24
N ILE A 266 -7.03 -20.71 -24.83
CA ILE A 266 -7.20 -20.25 -26.21
C ILE A 266 -7.09 -21.43 -27.18
N GLU A 267 -6.11 -22.33 -27.00
CA GLU A 267 -5.98 -23.53 -27.84
C GLU A 267 -7.22 -24.43 -27.77
N ARG A 268 -7.82 -24.56 -26.58
CA ARG A 268 -9.01 -25.38 -26.38
C ARG A 268 -10.23 -24.83 -27.12
N PHE A 269 -10.42 -23.51 -27.12
CA PHE A 269 -11.64 -22.88 -27.64
C PHE A 269 -11.51 -22.30 -29.05
N GLY A 270 -10.29 -21.99 -29.50
CA GLY A 270 -9.98 -21.43 -30.80
C GLY A 270 -9.41 -20.01 -30.72
N THR A 271 -8.48 -19.71 -31.62
CA THR A 271 -7.85 -18.38 -31.76
C THR A 271 -8.75 -17.34 -32.42
N ASP A 272 -9.91 -17.75 -32.94
CA ASP A 272 -10.95 -16.88 -33.50
C ASP A 272 -11.91 -16.31 -32.43
N LYS A 273 -11.81 -16.80 -31.18
CA LYS A 273 -12.71 -16.43 -30.08
C LYS A 273 -12.28 -15.17 -29.37
N ARG A 274 -13.25 -14.34 -28.99
CA ARG A 274 -13.05 -13.10 -28.24
C ARG A 274 -13.05 -13.37 -26.74
N PHE A 275 -11.94 -13.05 -26.08
CA PHE A 275 -11.77 -13.20 -24.64
C PHE A 275 -11.69 -11.82 -23.97
N ALA A 276 -12.71 -11.48 -23.19
CA ALA A 276 -12.61 -10.42 -22.19
C ALA A 276 -11.92 -11.00 -20.96
N VAL A 277 -10.88 -10.36 -20.44
CA VAL A 277 -10.05 -10.91 -19.37
C VAL A 277 -9.99 -9.95 -18.19
N ILE A 278 -10.46 -10.45 -17.06
CA ILE A 278 -10.32 -9.85 -15.73
C ILE A 278 -9.15 -10.56 -15.03
N SER A 279 -8.26 -9.81 -14.39
CA SER A 279 -7.09 -10.38 -13.73
C SER A 279 -6.95 -10.01 -12.26
N PHE A 280 -6.33 -10.90 -11.50
CA PHE A 280 -6.02 -10.70 -10.08
C PHE A 280 -5.03 -9.54 -9.85
N ASN A 281 -4.04 -9.45 -10.74
CA ASN A 281 -2.97 -8.46 -10.74
C ASN A 281 -2.42 -8.23 -12.17
N ASP A 282 -1.45 -7.32 -12.27
CA ASP A 282 -0.75 -7.00 -13.51
C ASP A 282 0.10 -8.17 -14.06
N ASP A 283 0.68 -9.01 -13.21
CA ASP A 283 1.39 -10.22 -13.65
C ASP A 283 0.47 -11.15 -14.43
N ALA A 284 -0.76 -11.35 -13.94
CA ALA A 284 -1.77 -12.14 -14.62
C ALA A 284 -2.25 -11.48 -15.92
N ALA A 285 -2.42 -10.16 -15.94
CA ALA A 285 -2.77 -9.43 -17.16
C ALA A 285 -1.69 -9.55 -18.24
N ILE A 286 -0.42 -9.38 -17.88
CA ILE A 286 0.68 -9.54 -18.83
C ILE A 286 0.81 -11.00 -19.29
N GLY A 287 0.60 -11.98 -18.40
CA GLY A 287 0.59 -13.39 -18.79
C GLY A 287 -0.50 -13.70 -19.82
N ALA A 288 -1.70 -13.17 -19.64
CA ALA A 288 -2.79 -13.31 -20.61
C ALA A 288 -2.43 -12.71 -21.98
N LEU A 289 -1.84 -11.51 -21.98
CA LEU A 289 -1.37 -10.85 -23.20
C LEU A 289 -0.31 -11.70 -23.92
N GLN A 290 0.68 -12.20 -23.18
CA GLN A 290 1.75 -13.03 -23.73
C GLN A 290 1.21 -14.32 -24.36
N ALA A 291 0.23 -14.97 -23.74
CA ALA A 291 -0.40 -16.16 -24.29
C ALA A 291 -1.08 -15.88 -25.64
N ALA A 292 -1.84 -14.78 -25.73
CA ALA A 292 -2.51 -14.39 -26.96
C ALA A 292 -1.51 -14.03 -28.08
N GLN A 293 -0.41 -13.33 -27.73
CA GLN A 293 0.68 -13.00 -28.66
C GLN A 293 1.42 -14.23 -29.17
N GLN A 294 1.69 -15.23 -28.30
CA GLN A 294 2.32 -16.50 -28.69
C GLN A 294 1.48 -17.27 -29.72
N LEU A 295 0.16 -17.14 -29.63
CA LEU A 295 -0.80 -17.73 -30.55
C LEU A 295 -1.19 -16.80 -31.72
N ALA A 296 -0.56 -15.62 -31.82
CA ALA A 296 -0.83 -14.59 -32.82
C ALA A 296 -2.33 -14.23 -32.94
N CYS A 297 -3.00 -14.09 -31.79
CA CYS A 297 -4.43 -13.79 -31.69
C CYS A 297 -4.74 -12.68 -30.67
N ASP A 298 -3.76 -11.83 -30.36
CA ASP A 298 -3.91 -10.74 -29.40
C ASP A 298 -5.02 -9.74 -29.79
N ASP A 299 -5.31 -9.55 -31.07
CA ASP A 299 -6.46 -8.76 -31.53
C ASP A 299 -7.82 -9.28 -31.01
N HIS A 300 -7.88 -10.54 -30.57
CA HIS A 300 -9.08 -11.18 -30.01
C HIS A 300 -9.15 -11.15 -28.48
N VAL A 301 -8.23 -10.47 -27.80
CA VAL A 301 -8.29 -10.29 -26.33
C VAL A 301 -8.46 -8.82 -25.94
N LEU A 302 -9.11 -8.60 -24.80
CA LEU A 302 -9.18 -7.34 -24.09
C LEU A 302 -8.96 -7.62 -22.62
N ILE A 303 -7.93 -7.03 -22.02
CA ILE A 303 -7.45 -7.40 -20.69
C ILE A 303 -7.41 -6.17 -19.78
N VAL A 304 -7.83 -6.29 -18.52
CA VAL A 304 -7.56 -5.28 -17.48
C VAL A 304 -6.67 -5.86 -16.38
N GLY A 305 -5.77 -5.01 -15.87
CA GLY A 305 -4.86 -5.32 -14.77
C GLY A 305 -5.28 -4.72 -13.42
N GLN A 306 -4.49 -5.01 -12.40
CA GLN A 306 -4.60 -4.48 -11.04
C GLN A 306 -3.18 -4.31 -10.47
N GLY A 307 -2.81 -3.08 -10.09
CA GLY A 307 -1.51 -2.74 -9.52
C GLY A 307 -0.91 -1.47 -10.10
N GLY A 308 -0.92 -1.33 -11.43
CA GLY A 308 -0.24 -0.26 -12.16
C GLY A 308 1.28 -0.31 -12.01
N ASP A 309 1.87 -1.50 -11.97
CA ASP A 309 3.30 -1.68 -11.73
C ASP A 309 4.18 -1.14 -12.87
N ARG A 310 5.50 -1.04 -12.65
CA ARG A 310 6.42 -0.51 -13.68
C ARG A 310 6.33 -1.26 -15.01
N ARG A 311 6.15 -2.57 -15.01
CA ARG A 311 6.12 -3.39 -16.23
C ARG A 311 4.83 -3.15 -17.01
N LEU A 312 3.69 -3.13 -16.33
CA LEU A 312 2.41 -2.83 -16.97
C LEU A 312 2.37 -1.38 -17.47
N ARG A 313 2.93 -0.42 -16.73
CA ARG A 313 3.08 0.97 -17.21
C ARG A 313 3.91 1.06 -18.50
N ILE A 314 4.92 0.22 -18.68
CA ILE A 314 5.69 0.14 -19.95
C ILE A 314 4.80 -0.44 -21.06
N GLU A 315 4.07 -1.51 -20.77
CA GLU A 315 3.16 -2.14 -21.74
C GLU A 315 2.05 -1.19 -22.19
N LEU A 316 1.47 -0.39 -21.28
CA LEU A 316 0.46 0.61 -21.64
C LEU A 316 0.95 1.69 -22.61
N ARG A 317 2.27 1.88 -22.74
CA ARG A 317 2.87 2.78 -23.74
C ARG A 317 3.01 2.15 -25.11
N ASN A 318 2.86 0.83 -25.22
CA ASN A 318 2.82 0.15 -26.50
C ASN A 318 1.48 0.49 -27.20
N PRO A 319 1.49 1.15 -28.38
CA PRO A 319 0.26 1.53 -29.06
C PRO A 319 -0.58 0.33 -29.52
N ASN A 320 0.02 -0.85 -29.61
CA ASN A 320 -0.63 -2.08 -30.05
C ASN A 320 -1.03 -2.98 -28.87
N THR A 321 -0.89 -2.52 -27.62
CA THR A 321 -1.26 -3.34 -26.47
C THR A 321 -2.75 -3.64 -26.46
N ARG A 322 -3.08 -4.85 -25.99
CA ARG A 322 -4.47 -5.31 -25.79
C ARG A 322 -4.87 -5.31 -24.31
N ILE A 323 -3.97 -4.80 -23.46
CA ILE A 323 -4.30 -4.40 -22.10
C ILE A 323 -4.97 -3.03 -22.16
N VAL A 324 -6.24 -2.99 -21.77
CA VAL A 324 -7.08 -1.79 -21.76
C VAL A 324 -6.57 -0.76 -20.76
N GLY A 325 -6.07 -1.23 -19.62
CA GLY A 325 -5.60 -0.42 -18.52
C GLY A 325 -5.43 -1.26 -17.25
N SER A 326 -5.15 -0.61 -16.14
CA SER A 326 -5.07 -1.22 -14.81
C SER A 326 -5.50 -0.23 -13.74
N THR A 327 -6.11 -0.72 -12.67
CA THR A 327 -6.26 0.11 -11.47
C THR A 327 -4.91 0.20 -10.75
N ALA A 328 -4.29 1.37 -10.76
CA ALA A 328 -3.01 1.62 -10.13
C ALA A 328 -3.14 1.78 -8.61
N PHE A 329 -2.21 1.14 -7.87
CA PHE A 329 -2.10 1.21 -6.42
C PHE A 329 -0.93 2.08 -5.96
N HIS A 330 -0.10 2.59 -6.88
CA HIS A 330 1.06 3.43 -6.55
C HIS A 330 2.03 2.77 -5.55
N PRO A 331 2.64 1.60 -5.87
CA PRO A 331 3.56 0.92 -4.97
C PRO A 331 4.71 1.80 -4.49
N GLU A 332 5.16 2.75 -5.33
CA GLU A 332 6.17 3.74 -4.94
C GLU A 332 5.76 4.63 -3.75
N SER A 333 4.47 4.78 -3.48
CA SER A 333 3.93 5.60 -2.38
C SER A 333 3.64 4.78 -1.12
N TYR A 334 3.75 3.44 -1.17
CA TYR A 334 3.49 2.59 0.00
C TYR A 334 4.42 2.93 1.16
N GLY A 335 5.72 3.08 0.88
CA GLY A 335 6.72 3.18 1.93
C GLY A 335 6.54 4.37 2.86
N GLY A 336 6.24 5.56 2.33
CA GLY A 336 5.96 6.74 3.16
C GLY A 336 4.75 6.53 4.07
N LYS A 337 3.66 5.98 3.54
CA LYS A 337 2.43 5.74 4.32
C LYS A 337 2.60 4.61 5.35
N LEU A 338 3.31 3.55 4.99
CA LEU A 338 3.66 2.45 5.90
C LEU A 338 4.55 2.93 7.03
N LEU A 339 5.54 3.78 6.73
CA LEU A 339 6.42 4.35 7.75
C LEU A 339 5.65 5.27 8.71
N GLU A 340 4.77 6.12 8.18
CA GLU A 340 3.89 6.98 9.00
C GLU A 340 3.02 6.12 9.93
N LEU A 341 2.41 5.06 9.41
CA LEU A 341 1.59 4.14 10.19
C LEU A 341 2.41 3.42 11.28
N ALA A 342 3.61 2.94 10.93
CA ALA A 342 4.52 2.29 11.87
C ALA A 342 4.95 3.24 12.99
N GLN A 343 5.30 4.48 12.67
CA GLN A 343 5.68 5.49 13.67
C GLN A 343 4.55 5.80 14.65
N LYS A 344 3.29 5.88 14.18
CA LYS A 344 2.13 6.05 15.06
C LYS A 344 1.98 4.87 16.01
N ILE A 345 2.08 3.64 15.50
CA ILE A 345 1.98 2.43 16.33
C ILE A 345 3.10 2.39 17.38
N LEU A 346 4.35 2.66 16.97
CA LEU A 346 5.51 2.67 17.87
C LEU A 346 5.41 3.76 18.95
N ALA A 347 4.80 4.90 18.65
CA ALA A 347 4.53 5.96 19.62
C ALA A 347 3.34 5.67 20.55
N GLY A 348 2.66 4.53 20.37
CA GLY A 348 1.49 4.15 21.15
C GLY A 348 0.21 4.89 20.76
N ASP A 349 0.18 5.53 19.59
CA ASP A 349 -1.01 6.21 19.09
C ASP A 349 -2.07 5.20 18.64
N SER A 350 -3.34 5.60 18.74
CA SER A 350 -4.44 4.82 18.15
C SER A 350 -4.43 4.98 16.62
N VAL A 351 -4.45 3.85 15.91
CA VAL A 351 -4.52 3.81 14.45
C VAL A 351 -5.80 3.08 14.00
N PRO A 352 -6.38 3.42 12.83
CA PRO A 352 -7.46 2.64 12.25
C PRO A 352 -7.00 1.19 12.03
N PRO A 353 -7.89 0.20 12.19
CA PRO A 353 -7.54 -1.20 11.95
C PRO A 353 -7.24 -1.50 10.47
N ALA A 354 -7.67 -0.63 9.56
CA ALA A 354 -7.41 -0.72 8.13
C ALA A 354 -7.12 0.67 7.54
N VAL A 355 -6.05 0.76 6.76
CA VAL A 355 -5.65 1.94 6.00
C VAL A 355 -5.55 1.56 4.53
N TYR A 356 -6.19 2.36 3.67
CA TYR A 356 -6.23 2.08 2.23
C TYR A 356 -5.37 3.05 1.44
N ILE A 357 -4.70 2.53 0.42
CA ILE A 357 -4.05 3.34 -0.61
C ILE A 357 -5.11 3.91 -1.56
N GLU A 358 -4.80 5.05 -2.18
CA GLU A 358 -5.67 5.65 -3.19
C GLU A 358 -5.50 4.93 -4.52
N HIS A 359 -6.60 4.85 -5.28
CA HIS A 359 -6.66 4.15 -6.54
C HIS A 359 -6.98 5.10 -7.68
N VAL A 360 -6.31 4.90 -8.81
CA VAL A 360 -6.68 5.54 -10.08
C VAL A 360 -6.62 4.53 -11.21
N PHE A 361 -7.56 4.60 -12.14
CA PHE A 361 -7.48 3.77 -13.33
C PHE A 361 -6.51 4.41 -14.32
N ILE A 362 -5.46 3.68 -14.69
CA ILE A 362 -4.49 4.12 -15.69
C ILE A 362 -4.66 3.35 -17.00
N ASP A 363 -4.53 4.07 -18.09
CA ASP A 363 -4.53 3.55 -19.45
C ASP A 363 -3.47 4.26 -20.30
N ARG A 364 -3.43 3.96 -21.60
CA ARG A 364 -2.49 4.61 -22.53
C ARG A 364 -2.63 6.14 -22.57
N GLN A 365 -3.82 6.69 -22.30
CA GLN A 365 -4.10 8.12 -22.45
C GLN A 365 -3.57 8.92 -21.26
N ASN A 366 -3.61 8.33 -20.06
CA ASN A 366 -3.27 9.03 -18.83
C ASN A 366 -2.03 8.49 -18.09
N VAL A 367 -1.42 7.39 -18.53
CA VAL A 367 -0.26 6.79 -17.83
C VAL A 367 0.90 7.79 -17.65
N GLU A 368 1.11 8.71 -18.60
CA GLU A 368 2.15 9.74 -18.48
C GLU A 368 1.79 10.85 -17.47
N GLN A 369 0.50 11.12 -17.24
CA GLN A 369 0.06 12.10 -16.26
C GLN A 369 0.38 11.63 -14.83
N TYR A 370 0.19 10.34 -14.56
CA TYR A 370 0.40 9.75 -13.23
C TYR A 370 1.83 9.23 -13.03
N HIS A 371 2.47 8.76 -14.10
CA HIS A 371 3.77 8.09 -14.01
C HIS A 371 4.68 8.50 -15.16
N ALA A 372 4.99 9.80 -15.25
CA ALA A 372 5.95 10.33 -16.20
C ALA A 372 7.29 9.58 -16.07
N VAL A 373 7.85 9.14 -17.20
CA VAL A 373 9.23 8.65 -17.22
C VAL A 373 10.15 9.85 -16.98
N PRO A 374 10.99 9.86 -15.93
CA PRO A 374 11.99 10.91 -15.82
C PRO A 374 12.87 10.88 -17.08
N PRO A 375 13.24 12.05 -17.65
CA PRO A 375 14.06 12.08 -18.84
C PRO A 375 15.36 11.28 -18.60
N PRO A 376 15.87 10.54 -19.60
CA PRO A 376 17.13 9.83 -19.45
C PRO A 376 18.23 10.83 -19.07
N LEU A 377 18.99 10.48 -18.02
CA LEU A 377 20.17 11.22 -17.56
C LEU A 377 21.26 11.28 -18.62
#